data_AF-A0A7C5YT76-F1
#
_entry.id   AF-A0A7C5YT76-F1
#
_cell.length_a   1.000
_cell.length_b   1.000
_cell.length_c   1.000
_cell.angle_alpha   90.00
_cell.angle_beta   90.00
_cell.angle_gamma   90.00
#
_symmetry.space_group_name_H-M   'P 1'
#
loop_
_entity.id
_entity.type
_entity.pdbx_description
1 polymer ?
#
loop_
_entity_poly.entity_id
_entity_poly.type
_entity_poly.pdbx_seq_one_letter_code
_entity_poly.pdbx_strand_id
1 'polypeptide(L)'
;MQYQKLLNLAKSICEEINVMCYDNLSGDDLEKMLLLIGTWIESFYYIDPSKCLKEFNCVLNVLEMHGEVFRLAIRGEYIIDIDEELFREAVKKLAQVSQIL
;
A
#
# COMPACT_ATOMS: atom_id res chain seq x y z
N MET A 1 -14.69 4.86 6.37
CA MET A 1 -13.53 4.33 5.62
C MET A 1 -13.86 2.94 5.09
N GLN A 2 -13.37 2.56 3.90
CA GLN A 2 -13.76 1.30 3.24
C GLN A 2 -12.84 0.12 3.61
N TYR A 3 -12.61 -0.11 4.91
CA TYR A 3 -11.69 -1.17 5.38
C TYR A 3 -12.02 -2.56 4.86
N GLN A 4 -13.30 -2.90 4.78
CA GLN A 4 -13.73 -4.18 4.23
C GLN A 4 -13.33 -4.35 2.75
N LYS A 5 -13.34 -3.26 1.97
CA LYS A 5 -12.91 -3.28 0.57
C LYS A 5 -11.41 -3.54 0.49
N LEU A 6 -10.59 -2.82 1.28
CA LEU A 6 -9.15 -3.08 1.37
C LEU A 6 -8.83 -4.51 1.80
N LEU A 7 -9.53 -5.03 2.80
CA LEU A 7 -9.33 -6.39 3.29
C LEU A 7 -9.67 -7.44 2.21
N ASN A 8 -10.79 -7.27 1.51
CA ASN A 8 -11.18 -8.18 0.43
C ASN A 8 -10.18 -8.12 -0.74
N LEU A 9 -9.73 -6.92 -1.09
CA LEU A 9 -8.73 -6.73 -2.14
C LEU A 9 -7.39 -7.38 -1.76
N ALA A 10 -6.93 -7.18 -0.52
CA ALA A 10 -5.71 -7.80 -0.02
C ALA A 10 -5.77 -9.33 -0.11
N LYS A 11 -6.88 -9.95 0.31
CA LYS A 11 -7.09 -11.41 0.20
C LYS A 11 -7.04 -11.89 -1.24
N SER A 12 -7.76 -11.21 -2.13
CA SER A 12 -7.76 -11.52 -3.57
C SER A 12 -6.35 -11.43 -4.18
N ILE A 13 -5.57 -10.41 -3.81
CA ILE A 13 -4.20 -10.26 -4.30
C ILE A 13 -3.29 -11.36 -3.78
N CYS A 14 -3.36 -11.71 -2.49
CA CYS A 14 -2.57 -12.81 -1.92
C CYS A 14 -2.80 -14.13 -2.67
N GLU A 15 -4.07 -14.44 -2.97
CA GLU A 15 -4.46 -15.62 -3.75
C GLU A 15 -3.89 -15.57 -5.16
N GLU A 16 -4.00 -14.42 -5.85
CA GLU A 16 -3.49 -14.23 -7.21
C GLU A 16 -1.97 -14.40 -7.34
N ILE A 17 -1.21 -13.90 -6.36
CA ILE A 17 0.25 -13.98 -6.36
C ILE A 17 0.80 -15.18 -5.58
N ASN A 18 -0.09 -16.08 -5.11
CA ASN A 18 0.21 -17.30 -4.38
C ASN A 18 1.13 -17.08 -3.16
N VAL A 19 0.78 -16.09 -2.33
CA VAL A 19 1.47 -15.81 -1.06
C VAL A 19 0.53 -15.96 0.12
N MET A 20 1.11 -16.25 1.30
CA MET A 20 0.34 -16.30 2.53
C MET A 20 -0.20 -14.91 2.89
N CYS A 21 -1.50 -14.82 3.14
CA CYS A 21 -2.13 -13.61 3.62
C CYS A 21 -2.14 -13.61 5.16
N TYR A 22 -1.70 -12.51 5.78
CA TYR A 22 -1.75 -12.38 7.23
C TYR A 22 -3.20 -12.18 7.70
N ASP A 23 -3.72 -13.13 8.47
CA ASP A 23 -5.11 -13.18 8.95
C ASP A 23 -5.25 -13.14 10.48
N ASN A 24 -4.13 -13.18 11.21
CA ASN A 24 -4.11 -13.19 12.69
C ASN A 24 -4.26 -11.80 13.34
N LEU A 25 -4.53 -10.74 12.57
CA LEU A 25 -4.76 -9.39 13.09
C LEU A 25 -6.25 -9.13 13.29
N SER A 26 -6.60 -8.43 14.36
CA SER A 26 -7.99 -8.06 14.64
C SER A 26 -8.10 -6.71 15.34
N GLY A 27 -9.29 -6.12 15.31
CA GLY A 27 -9.56 -4.83 15.95
C GLY A 27 -8.66 -3.69 15.44
N ASP A 28 -8.20 -2.86 16.37
CA ASP A 28 -7.40 -1.65 16.10
C ASP A 28 -6.06 -1.95 15.38
N ASP A 29 -5.42 -3.08 15.69
CA ASP A 29 -4.17 -3.48 15.04
C ASP A 29 -4.37 -3.78 13.55
N LEU A 30 -5.49 -4.43 13.20
CA LEU A 30 -5.85 -4.69 11.82
C LEU A 30 -6.11 -3.37 11.08
N GLU A 31 -6.86 -2.45 11.68
CA GLU A 31 -7.15 -1.14 11.06
C GLU A 31 -5.88 -0.34 10.80
N LYS A 32 -4.98 -0.24 11.79
CA LYS A 32 -3.70 0.47 11.65
C LYS A 32 -2.81 -0.15 10.57
N MET A 33 -2.77 -1.47 10.49
CA MET A 33 -2.03 -2.17 9.44
C MET A 33 -2.61 -1.92 8.05
N LEU A 34 -3.94 -1.97 7.91
CA LEU A 34 -4.62 -1.66 6.64
C LEU A 34 -4.38 -0.20 6.23
N LEU A 35 -4.37 0.74 7.18
CA LEU A 35 -4.02 2.14 6.91
C LEU A 35 -2.59 2.28 6.42
N LEU A 36 -1.64 1.74 7.18
CA LEU A 36 -0.21 1.87 6.89
C LEU A 36 0.14 1.32 5.50
N ILE A 37 -0.33 0.10 5.22
CA ILE A 37 -0.04 -0.59 3.97
C ILE A 37 -0.88 -0.04 2.82
N GLY A 38 -2.13 0.33 3.06
CA GLY A 38 -3.01 0.91 2.06
C GLY A 38 -2.46 2.23 1.52
N THR A 39 -2.09 3.17 2.41
CA THR A 39 -1.50 4.46 1.99
C THR A 39 -0.10 4.29 1.39
N TRP A 40 0.64 3.25 1.80
CA TRP A 40 1.91 2.92 1.18
C TRP A 40 1.73 2.53 -0.28
N ILE A 41 0.80 1.62 -0.57
CA ILE A 41 0.53 1.16 -1.94
C ILE A 41 -0.02 2.30 -2.80
N GLU A 42 -0.93 3.12 -2.26
CA GLU A 42 -1.48 4.30 -2.93
C GLU A 42 -0.40 5.29 -3.38
N SER A 43 0.67 5.43 -2.59
CA SER A 43 1.81 6.30 -2.92
C SER A 43 2.52 5.88 -4.22
N PHE A 44 2.27 4.67 -4.75
CA PHE A 44 2.86 4.15 -5.98
C PHE A 44 1.88 4.04 -7.16
N TYR A 45 0.66 4.58 -7.05
CA TYR A 45 -0.30 4.56 -8.17
C TYR A 45 0.29 5.17 -9.45
N TYR A 46 1.05 6.26 -9.30
CA TYR A 46 1.64 7.00 -10.42
C TYR A 46 3.17 7.02 -10.39
N ILE A 47 3.78 6.24 -9.49
CA ILE A 47 5.24 6.19 -9.30
C ILE A 47 5.70 4.76 -9.55
N ASP A 48 6.59 4.57 -10.50
CA ASP A 48 7.24 3.28 -10.76
C ASP A 48 8.31 3.02 -9.66
N PRO A 49 8.10 2.05 -8.77
CA PRO A 49 9.01 1.76 -7.67
C PRO A 49 10.43 1.41 -8.15
N SER A 50 10.55 0.69 -9.27
CA SER A 50 11.85 0.24 -9.80
C SER A 50 12.69 1.39 -10.37
N LYS A 51 12.02 2.38 -10.96
CA LYS A 51 12.67 3.62 -11.39
C LYS A 51 13.01 4.50 -10.20
N CYS A 52 12.06 4.65 -9.28
CA CYS A 52 12.20 5.52 -8.10
C CYS A 52 13.39 5.13 -7.23
N LEU A 53 13.63 3.83 -7.01
CA LEU A 53 14.77 3.35 -6.22
C LEU A 53 16.15 3.75 -6.76
N LYS A 54 16.27 4.06 -8.05
CA LYS A 54 17.54 4.51 -8.65
C LYS A 54 17.81 5.98 -8.41
N GLU A 55 16.84 6.72 -7.88
CA GLU A 55 16.89 8.16 -7.70
C GLU A 55 16.60 8.52 -6.23
N PHE A 56 17.65 8.94 -5.51
CA PHE A 56 17.54 9.28 -4.09
C PHE A 56 16.41 10.29 -3.77
N ASN A 57 16.27 11.32 -4.61
CA ASN A 57 15.21 12.32 -4.43
C ASN A 57 13.81 11.73 -4.63
N CYS A 58 13.64 10.76 -5.53
CA CYS A 58 12.35 10.10 -5.70
C CYS A 58 11.98 9.33 -4.43
N VAL A 59 12.92 8.55 -3.88
CA VAL A 59 12.71 7.80 -2.65
C VAL A 59 12.34 8.72 -1.49
N LEU A 60 13.06 9.83 -1.31
CA LEU A 60 12.74 10.82 -0.28
C LEU A 60 11.34 11.39 -0.44
N ASN A 61 10.97 11.83 -1.65
CA ASN A 61 9.65 12.41 -1.91
C ASN A 61 8.51 11.41 -1.64
N VAL A 62 8.69 10.13 -1.99
CA VAL A 62 7.71 9.08 -1.69
C VAL A 62 7.56 8.88 -0.18
N LEU A 63 8.65 8.86 0.57
CA LEU A 63 8.61 8.71 2.03
C LEU A 63 7.94 9.92 2.71
N GLU A 64 8.24 11.13 2.26
CA GLU A 64 7.61 12.36 2.76
C GLU A 64 6.10 12.36 2.49
N MET A 65 5.71 12.03 1.26
CA MET A 65 4.30 11.92 0.87
C MET A 65 3.57 10.84 1.66
N HIS A 66 4.14 9.64 1.78
CA HIS A 66 3.54 8.55 2.56
C HIS A 66 3.38 8.93 4.03
N GLY A 67 4.40 9.55 4.62
CA GLY A 67 4.36 10.01 6.01
C GLY A 67 3.22 11.00 6.26
N GLU A 68 3.03 11.97 5.36
CA GLU A 68 1.95 12.95 5.45
C GLU A 68 0.57 12.30 5.25
N VAL A 69 0.41 11.48 4.21
CA VAL A 69 -0.85 10.77 3.93
C VAL A 69 -1.23 9.84 5.08
N PHE A 70 -0.28 9.05 5.58
CA PHE A 70 -0.52 8.16 6.73
C PHE A 70 -0.90 8.94 7.99
N ARG A 71 -0.22 10.06 8.27
CA ARG A 71 -0.54 10.95 9.40
C ARG A 71 -1.96 11.50 9.32
N LEU A 72 -2.44 11.85 8.14
CA LEU A 72 -3.81 12.31 7.94
C LEU A 72 -4.81 11.15 8.06
N ALA A 73 -4.47 9.96 7.54
CA ALA A 73 -5.34 8.78 7.57
C ALA A 73 -5.61 8.31 9.00
N ILE A 74 -4.59 8.26 9.87
CA ILE A 74 -4.78 7.90 11.29
C ILE A 74 -5.62 8.91 12.09
N ARG A 75 -5.76 10.15 11.59
CA ARG A 75 -6.63 11.19 12.19
C ARG A 75 -8.05 11.16 11.63
N GLY A 76 -8.32 10.33 10.62
CA GLY A 76 -9.58 10.32 9.89
C GLY A 76 -9.76 11.53 8.96
N GLU A 77 -8.67 12.25 8.67
CA GLU A 77 -8.66 13.44 7.79
C GLU A 77 -8.35 13.07 6.33
N TYR A 78 -8.06 11.80 6.06
CA TYR A 78 -7.77 11.26 4.74
C TYR A 78 -8.54 9.97 4.51
N ILE A 79 -9.05 9.80 3.29
CA ILE A 79 -9.73 8.58 2.85
C ILE A 79 -8.91 8.03 1.70
N ILE A 80 -8.41 6.81 1.87
CA ILE A 80 -7.70 6.05 0.83
C ILE A 80 -8.67 5.85 -0.35
N ASP A 81 -8.26 6.28 -1.54
CA ASP A 81 -9.02 6.04 -2.76
C ASP A 81 -8.64 4.67 -3.34
N ILE A 82 -9.55 3.71 -3.21
CA ILE A 82 -9.27 2.32 -3.60
C ILE A 82 -9.70 2.12 -5.06
N ASP A 83 -8.79 2.45 -5.96
CA ASP A 83 -8.82 1.98 -7.34
C ASP A 83 -8.19 0.58 -7.41
N GLU A 84 -9.00 -0.44 -7.67
CA GLU A 84 -8.54 -1.83 -7.61
C GLU A 84 -7.50 -2.16 -8.68
N GLU A 85 -7.57 -1.52 -9.85
CA GLU A 85 -6.63 -1.77 -10.94
C GLU A 85 -5.27 -1.17 -10.60
N LEU A 86 -5.24 0.10 -10.18
CA LEU A 86 -4.02 0.79 -9.76
C LEU A 86 -3.40 0.13 -8.53
N PHE A 87 -4.21 -0.31 -7.57
CA PHE A 87 -3.72 -0.99 -6.37
C PHE A 87 -3.04 -2.33 -6.72
N ARG A 88 -3.65 -3.12 -7.61
CA ARG A 88 -3.05 -4.37 -8.09
C ARG A 88 -1.76 -4.13 -8.86
N GLU A 89 -1.75 -3.12 -9.73
CA GLU A 89 -0.56 -2.76 -10.50
C GLU A 89 0.59 -2.31 -9.58
N ALA A 90 0.31 -1.45 -8.60
CA ALA A 90 1.27 -0.98 -7.62
C ALA A 90 1.86 -2.14 -6.80
N VAL A 91 1.03 -3.07 -6.30
CA VAL A 91 1.51 -4.26 -5.58
C VAL A 91 2.42 -5.12 -6.47
N LYS A 92 2.04 -5.35 -7.74
CA LYS A 92 2.88 -6.13 -8.68
C LYS A 92 4.24 -5.46 -8.89
N LYS A 93 4.28 -4.15 -9.09
CA LYS A 93 5.53 -3.39 -9.26
C LYS A 93 6.40 -3.42 -8.00
N LEU A 94 5.80 -3.27 -6.82
CA LEU A 94 6.51 -3.37 -5.54
C LEU A 94 7.07 -4.77 -5.29
N ALA A 95 6.31 -5.82 -5.63
CA ALA A 95 6.78 -7.20 -5.51
C ALA A 95 7.97 -7.48 -6.43
N GLN A 96 7.97 -6.95 -7.67
CA GLN A 96 9.12 -7.06 -8.58
C GLN A 96 10.38 -6.42 -8.00
N VAL A 97 10.25 -5.28 -7.32
CA VAL A 97 11.37 -4.62 -6.63
C VAL A 97 11.98 -5.51 -5.55
N SER A 98 11.16 -6.19 -4.75
CA SER A 98 11.64 -7.08 -3.67
C SER A 98 12.45 -8.28 -4.16
N GLN A 99 12.38 -8.61 -5.45
CA GLN A 99 13.16 -9.68 -6.08
C GLN A 99 14.48 -9.17 -6.69
N ILE A 100 14.67 -7.84 -6.77
CA ILE A 100 15.88 -7.20 -7.31
C ILE A 100 16.93 -6.96 -6.20
N LEU A 101 16.50 -6.95 -4.94
CA LEU A 101 17.34 -6.87 -3.74
C LEU A 101 17.73 -8.27 -3.24
#